data_AF-A0A6F9A8M7-F1
#
_entry.id   AF-A0A6F9A8M7-F1
#
_cell.length_a   1.000
_cell.length_b   1.000
_cell.length_c   1.000
_cell.angle_alpha   90.00
_cell.angle_beta   90.00
_cell.angle_gamma   90.00
#
_symmetry.space_group_name_H-M   'P 1'
#
loop_
_entity.id
_entity.type
_entity.pdbx_description
1 polymer ?
#
loop_
_entity_poly.entity_id
_entity_poly.type
_entity_poly.pdbx_seq_one_letter_code
_entity_poly.pdbx_strand_id
1 'polypeptide(L)' 'MGSLFRSEEMCLTQLFLQSGSAYDCISELGEMGMVEFRDLNPSVNLFQRKFVTEIKRCEEMERILGKDKTGLFNLY' A
#
# COMPACT_ATOMS: atom_id res chain seq x y z
N MET A 1 -16.78 -9.28 18.89
CA MET A 1 -16.85 -10.49 18.04
C MET A 1 -18.30 -10.84 17.77
N GLY A 2 -18.97 -10.10 16.89
CA GLY A 2 -20.38 -10.37 16.65
C GLY A 2 -21.06 -9.42 15.66
N SER A 3 -21.29 -9.92 14.45
CA SER A 3 -22.57 -9.85 13.74
C SER A 3 -22.46 -10.65 12.43
N LEU A 4 -22.61 -11.98 12.48
CA LEU A 4 -22.68 -12.80 11.25
C LEU A 4 -23.81 -12.40 10.29
N PHE A 5 -24.82 -11.67 10.79
CA PHE A 5 -26.01 -11.27 10.06
C PHE A 5 -26.02 -9.79 9.61
N ARG A 6 -25.08 -8.94 10.04
CA ARG A 6 -25.04 -7.50 9.70
C ARG A 6 -23.59 -7.03 9.56
N SER A 7 -23.38 -6.03 8.70
CA SER A 7 -22.07 -5.37 8.59
C SER A 7 -21.65 -4.75 9.92
N GLU A 8 -20.33 -4.74 10.18
CA GLU A 8 -19.78 -4.03 11.34
C GLU A 8 -19.94 -2.51 11.17
N GLU A 9 -19.97 -1.79 12.29
CA GLU A 9 -20.03 -0.34 12.28
C GLU A 9 -18.70 0.24 11.76
N MET A 10 -18.79 1.10 10.75
CA MET A 10 -17.65 1.77 10.15
C MET A 10 -17.63 3.25 10.52
N CYS A 11 -16.44 3.79 10.75
CA CYS A 11 -16.24 5.22 11.02
C CYS A 11 -15.31 5.84 9.97
N LEU A 12 -15.70 7.00 9.44
CA LEU A 12 -14.82 7.79 8.59
C LEU A 12 -13.95 8.70 9.45
N THR A 13 -12.64 8.54 9.32
CA THR A 13 -11.66 9.39 9.98
C THR A 13 -10.79 10.11 8.96
N GLN A 14 -10.22 11.25 9.36
CA GLN A 14 -9.27 12.02 8.55
C GLN A 14 -7.90 11.99 9.23
N LEU A 15 -6.90 11.51 8.50
CA LEU A 15 -5.53 11.40 8.99
C LEU A 15 -4.68 12.57 8.48
N PHE A 16 -3.96 13.23 9.39
CA PHE A 16 -2.97 14.25 9.06
C PHE A 16 -1.59 13.73 9.45
N LEU A 17 -0.73 13.51 8.46
CA LEU A 17 0.59 12.92 8.64
C LEU A 17 1.68 13.90 8.21
N GLN A 18 2.73 14.01 9.01
CA GLN A 18 3.94 14.71 8.61
C GLN A 18 4.74 13.84 7.63
N SER A 19 5.38 14.44 6.63
CA SER A 19 6.12 13.70 5.60
C SER A 19 7.22 12.77 6.15
N GLY A 20 7.82 13.12 7.30
CA GLY A 20 8.87 12.33 7.93
C GLY A 20 8.38 11.07 8.63
N SER A 21 7.12 11.03 9.07
CA SER A 21 6.52 9.88 9.77
C SER A 21 5.45 9.17 8.96
N ALA A 22 5.09 9.70 7.79
CA ALA A 22 4.00 9.17 6.97
C ALA A 22 4.23 7.70 6.58
N TYR A 23 5.47 7.32 6.27
CA TYR A 23 5.80 5.93 5.90
C TYR A 23 5.57 4.97 7.07
N ASP A 24 6.15 5.27 8.24
CA ASP A 24 6.06 4.41 9.42
C ASP A 24 4.61 4.24 9.87
N CYS A 25 3.86 5.34 9.95
CA CYS A 25 2.44 5.29 10.33
C CYS A 25 1.60 4.46 9.34
N ILE A 26 1.83 4.61 8.03
CA ILE A 26 1.09 3.84 7.02
C ILE A 26 1.49 2.36 7.08
N SER A 27 2.76 2.05 7.35
CA SER A 27 3.24 0.67 7.51
C SER A 27 2.54 -0.03 8.68
N GLU A 28 2.49 0.61 9.85
CA GLU A 28 1.81 0.09 11.04
C GLU A 28 0.30 -0.11 10.80
N LEU A 29 -0.36 0.85 10.12
CA LEU A 29 -1.77 0.72 9.75
C LEU A 29 -2.01 -0.44 8.77
N GLY A 30 -1.07 -0.67 7.85
CA GLY A 30 -1.08 -1.80 6.93
C GLY A 30 -0.96 -3.15 7.64
N GLU A 31 -0.09 -3.23 8.66
CA GLU A 31 0.06 -4.43 9.49
C GLU A 31 -1.18 -4.71 10.36
N MET A 32 -1.85 -3.66 10.85
CA MET A 32 -3.12 -3.82 11.59
C MET A 32 -4.26 -4.35 10.69
N GLY A 33 -4.31 -3.96 9.41
CA GLY A 33 -5.28 -4.49 8.45
C GLY A 33 -6.73 -4.06 8.66
N MET A 34 -6.97 -3.01 9.45
CA MET A 34 -8.32 -2.55 9.84
C MET A 34 -8.78 -1.26 9.14
N VAL A 35 -7.99 -0.76 8.17
CA VAL A 35 -8.21 0.56 7.55
C VAL A 35 -8.43 0.43 6.06
N GLU A 36 -9.44 1.13 5.55
CA GLU A 36 -9.70 1.30 4.12
C GLU A 36 -9.38 2.75 3.71
N PHE A 37 -8.42 2.93 2.81
CA PHE A 37 -8.07 4.25 2.28
C PHE A 37 -8.98 4.63 1.11
N ARG A 38 -9.52 5.85 1.15
CA ARG A 38 -10.28 6.41 0.03
C ARG A 38 -9.41 7.30 -0.84
N ASP A 39 -9.58 7.17 -2.16
CA ASP A 39 -8.89 8.03 -3.12
C ASP A 39 -9.44 9.45 -3.07
N LEU A 40 -8.62 10.39 -2.59
CA LEU A 40 -8.95 11.81 -2.55
C LEU A 40 -8.68 12.52 -3.89
N ASN A 41 -7.96 11.89 -4.82
CA ASN A 41 -7.53 12.49 -6.09
C ASN A 41 -7.98 11.66 -7.31
N PRO A 42 -9.29 11.38 -7.48
CA PRO A 42 -9.77 10.52 -8.57
C PRO A 42 -9.59 11.14 -9.95
N SER A 43 -9.52 12.47 -10.06
CA SER A 43 -9.29 13.19 -11.31
C SER A 43 -7.81 13.25 -11.72
N VAL A 44 -6.90 12.89 -10.83
CA VAL A 44 -5.45 12.94 -11.09
C VAL A 44 -4.99 11.61 -11.68
N ASN A 45 -4.42 11.68 -12.88
CA ASN A 45 -3.86 10.53 -13.56
C ASN A 45 -2.74 9.88 -12.73
N LEU A 46 -2.61 8.55 -12.80
CA LEU A 46 -1.62 7.75 -12.08
C LEU A 46 -0.18 8.27 -12.26
N PHE A 47 0.16 8.71 -13.47
CA PHE A 47 1.51 9.21 -13.79
C PHE A 47 1.85 10.57 -13.18
N GLN A 48 0.85 11.33 -12.73
CA GLN A 48 1.01 12.64 -12.13
C GLN A 48 0.93 12.59 -10.60
N ARG A 49 0.71 11.41 -10.01
CA ARG A 49 0.64 11.25 -8.56
C ARG A 49 2.01 11.42 -7.93
N LYS A 50 2.01 11.97 -6.71
CA LYS A 50 3.22 12.37 -5.97
C LYS A 50 4.28 11.27 -5.86
N PHE A 51 3.87 10.02 -5.64
CA PHE A 51 4.77 8.90 -5.34
C PHE A 51 5.03 7.95 -6.52
N VAL A 52 4.76 8.39 -7.76
CA VAL A 52 4.92 7.54 -8.96
C VAL A 52 6.35 7.06 -9.16
N THR A 53 7.34 7.88 -8.79
CA THR A 53 8.76 7.57 -9.01
C THR A 53 9.20 6.43 -8.08
N GLU A 54 8.76 6.48 -6.82
CA GLU A 54 9.02 5.49 -5.80
C GLU A 54 8.36 4.16 -6.16
N ILE A 55 7.09 4.18 -6.60
CA ILE A 55 6.38 2.98 -7.05
C ILE A 55 7.14 2.30 -8.20
N LYS A 56 7.56 3.06 -9.22
CA LYS A 56 8.34 2.51 -10.34
C LYS A 56 9.66 1.89 -9.91
N ARG A 57 10.32 2.45 -8.89
CA ARG A 57 11.55 1.88 -8.33
C ARG A 57 11.28 0.55 -7.64
N CYS A 58 10.16 0.43 -6.92
CA CYS A 58 9.72 -0.82 -6.33
C CYS A 58 9.40 -1.89 -7.39
N GLU A 59 8.66 -1.54 -8.44
CA GLU A 59 8.34 -2.45 -9.56
C GLU A 59 9.61 -2.98 -10.25
N GLU A 60 10.59 -2.12 -10.50
CA GLU A 60 11.86 -2.54 -11.11
C GLU A 60 12.67 -3.44 -10.17
N MET A 61 12.68 -3.14 -8.87
CA MET A 61 13.35 -3.98 -7.88
C MET A 61 12.69 -5.35 -7.79
N GLU A 62 11.36 -5.42 -7.80
CA GLU A 62 10.60 -6.67 -7.84
C GLU A 62 10.93 -7.48 -9.10
N ARG A 63 11.07 -6.84 -10.26
CA ARG A 63 11.48 -7.49 -11.51
C ARG A 63 12.87 -8.11 -11.42
N ILE A 64 13.83 -7.42 -10.81
CA ILE A 64 15.20 -7.93 -10.62
C ILE A 64 15.20 -9.10 -9.64
N LEU A 65 14.56 -8.93 -8.47
CA LEU A 65 14.47 -9.99 -7.46
C LEU A 65 13.71 -11.22 -7.96
N GLY A 66 12.66 -11.03 -8.77
CA GLY A 66 11.93 -12.12 -9.42
C GLY A 66 12.83 -12.92 -10.36
N LYS A 67 13.66 -12.25 -11.16
CA LYS A 67 14.65 -12.91 -12.03
C LYS A 67 15.70 -13.68 -11.24
N ASP A 68 16.17 -13.14 -10.12
CA ASP A 68 17.13 -13.84 -9.25
C ASP A 68 16.51 -15.10 -8.63
N LYS A 69 15.24 -15.06 -8.21
CA LYS A 69 14.52 -16.25 -7.74
C LYS A 69 14.35 -17.31 -8.82
N THR A 70 14.03 -16.91 -10.06
CA THR A 70 13.95 -17.85 -11.20
C THR A 70 15.32 -18.40 -11.59
N GLY A 71 16.37 -17.59 -11.48
CA GLY A 71 17.76 -18.02 -11.71
C GLY A 71 18.22 -19.03 -10.68
N LEU A 72 17.90 -18.83 -9.40
CA LEU A 72 18.14 -19.80 -8.33
C LEU A 72 17.36 -21.09 -8.54
N PHE A 73 16.07 -21.02 -8.92
CA PHE A 73 15.26 -22.22 -9.21
C PHE A 73 15.73 -23.01 -10.43
N ASN A 74 16.37 -22.38 -11.43
CA ASN A 74 16.95 -23.09 -12.58
C ASN A 74 18.36 -23.65 -12.33
N LEU A 75 18.95 -23.34 -11.16
CA LEU A 75 20.25 -23.88 -10.72
C LEU A 75 20.09 -25.05 -9.74
N TYR A 76 18.86 -25.46 -9.41
CA TYR A 76 18.52 -26.64 -8.62
C TYR A 76 17.77 -27.68 -9.44
#